data_AF-A0A6C0ACD2-F1
#
_entry.id   AF-A0A6C0ACD2-F1
#
_cell.length_a   1.000
_cell.length_b   1.000
_cell.length_c   1.000
_cell.angle_alpha   90.00
_cell.angle_beta   90.00
_cell.angle_gamma   90.00
#
_symmetry.space_group_name_H-M   'P 1'
#
loop_
_entity.id
_entity.type
_entity.pdbx_description
1 polymer ?
#
loop_
_entity_poly.entity_id
_entity_poly.type
_entity_poly.pdbx_seq_one_letter_code
_entity_poly.pdbx_strand_id
1 'polypeptide(L)'
;MTKYQLVNPYIEGDFQTSYSAKTPDECAEQVWDNLSGYLTGNVPKFAFTLKQESNNKLYHFLVKESVKGDLVDYSLTKLNIDLNKDAVKQLNSKINKFSSVTQNGGKKSQKEEEEDDDDDSSSDDELEELYEKVMKKRYKHQTQPILYWWYTPSLYQYTVGSVFCPTFVVPLTPYVEIYPLSTAFWGN
;
A
#
# COMPACT_ATOMS: atom_id res chain seq x y z
N MET A 1 11.97 15.80 -15.52
CA MET A 1 10.69 15.16 -15.14
C MET A 1 10.53 15.30 -13.64
N THR A 2 9.29 15.39 -13.16
CA THR A 2 8.97 15.55 -11.74
C THR A 2 8.81 14.17 -11.11
N LYS A 3 9.31 14.01 -9.88
CA LYS A 3 9.18 12.77 -9.12
C LYS A 3 7.93 12.80 -8.23
N TYR A 4 7.22 11.68 -8.22
CA TYR A 4 6.02 11.47 -7.44
C TYR A 4 6.10 10.13 -6.71
N GLN A 5 5.54 10.09 -5.51
CA GLN A 5 5.44 8.90 -4.68
C GLN A 5 3.97 8.57 -4.42
N LEU A 6 3.57 7.32 -4.60
CA LEU A 6 2.30 6.79 -4.13
C LEU A 6 2.32 6.70 -2.60
N VAL A 7 1.43 7.45 -1.94
CA VAL A 7 1.43 7.58 -0.47
C VAL A 7 0.13 7.13 0.18
N ASN A 8 -0.95 6.97 -0.59
CA ASN A 8 -2.19 6.36 -0.14
C ASN A 8 -2.83 5.64 -1.35
N PRO A 9 -2.95 4.31 -1.36
CA PRO A 9 -2.46 3.39 -0.34
C PRO A 9 -0.94 3.49 -0.20
N TYR A 10 -0.45 3.17 0.98
CA TYR A 10 0.96 2.86 1.19
C TYR A 10 1.15 1.38 0.96
N ILE A 11 2.23 1.03 0.28
CA ILE A 11 2.56 -0.34 -0.10
C ILE A 11 4.04 -0.58 0.25
N GLU A 12 4.30 -1.65 0.98
CA GLU A 12 5.62 -2.18 1.29
C GLU A 12 5.82 -3.50 0.55
N GLY A 13 7.05 -3.75 0.09
CA GLY A 13 7.41 -4.87 -0.78
C GLY A 13 8.23 -4.39 -1.97
N ASP A 14 8.30 -5.22 -3.01
CA ASP A 14 9.03 -4.89 -4.24
C ASP A 14 8.19 -4.05 -5.24
N PHE A 15 6.95 -3.71 -4.88
CA PHE A 15 6.08 -2.88 -5.70
C PHE A 15 6.66 -1.46 -5.88
N GLN A 16 6.69 -1.01 -7.13
CA GLN A 16 7.15 0.33 -7.46
C GLN A 16 6.16 1.38 -6.92
N THR A 17 6.58 2.16 -5.92
CA THR A 17 5.79 3.27 -5.37
C THR A 17 6.27 4.65 -5.80
N SER A 18 7.44 4.75 -6.45
CA SER A 18 8.01 6.01 -6.94
C SER A 18 8.03 6.05 -8.48
N TYR A 19 7.60 7.18 -9.03
CA TYR A 19 7.38 7.38 -10.46
C TYR A 19 7.94 8.73 -10.92
N SER A 20 8.26 8.85 -12.21
CA SER A 20 8.73 10.09 -12.82
C SER A 20 7.88 10.43 -14.05
N ALA A 21 7.24 11.60 -14.03
CA ALA A 21 6.34 12.04 -15.11
C ALA A 21 6.44 13.56 -15.34
N LYS A 22 5.85 14.09 -16.42
CA LYS A 22 5.81 15.54 -16.65
C LYS A 22 4.70 16.19 -15.85
N THR A 23 3.56 15.52 -15.76
CA THR A 23 2.37 15.98 -15.04
C THR A 23 1.95 14.95 -13.98
N PRO A 24 1.21 15.38 -12.94
CA PRO A 24 0.68 14.44 -11.95
C PRO A 24 -0.37 13.51 -12.56
N ASP A 25 -1.06 13.94 -13.62
CA ASP A 25 -2.07 13.17 -14.35
C ASP A 25 -1.43 12.00 -15.13
N GLU A 26 -0.34 12.25 -15.87
CA GLU A 26 0.48 11.19 -16.50
C GLU A 26 1.02 10.19 -15.47
N CYS A 27 1.44 10.71 -14.29
CA CYS A 27 1.91 9.84 -13.22
C CYS A 27 0.80 8.95 -12.66
N ALA A 28 -0.42 9.46 -12.58
CA ALA A 28 -1.57 8.73 -12.06
C ALA A 28 -1.95 7.57 -12.98
N GLU A 29 -1.84 7.76 -14.30
CA GLU A 29 -2.00 6.67 -15.28
C GLU A 29 -0.96 5.58 -15.08
N GLN A 30 0.33 5.93 -15.00
CA GLN A 30 1.41 4.95 -14.76
C GLN A 30 1.21 4.16 -13.47
N VAL A 31 0.76 4.82 -12.41
CA VAL A 31 0.47 4.18 -11.12
C VAL A 31 -0.68 3.20 -11.26
N TRP A 32 -1.76 3.57 -11.95
CA TRP A 32 -2.91 2.71 -12.13
C TRP A 32 -2.60 1.51 -13.04
N ASP A 33 -1.88 1.71 -14.13
CA ASP A 33 -1.44 0.64 -15.04
C ASP A 33 -0.61 -0.42 -14.30
N ASN A 34 0.26 0.01 -13.39
CA ASN A 34 1.05 -0.91 -12.58
C ASN A 34 0.21 -1.57 -11.48
N LEU A 35 -0.58 -0.79 -10.73
CA LEU A 35 -1.35 -1.28 -9.59
C LEU A 35 -2.43 -2.28 -9.98
N SER A 36 -3.15 -2.00 -11.08
CA SER A 36 -4.26 -2.83 -11.56
C SER A 36 -3.84 -4.25 -11.92
N GLY A 37 -2.58 -4.45 -12.36
CA GLY A 37 -2.02 -5.78 -12.62
C GLY A 37 -1.92 -6.69 -11.39
N TYR A 38 -2.02 -6.13 -10.18
CA TYR A 38 -2.01 -6.88 -8.93
C TYR A 38 -3.41 -7.04 -8.31
N LEU A 39 -4.46 -6.51 -8.93
CA LEU A 39 -5.82 -6.57 -8.40
C LEU A 39 -6.54 -7.86 -8.81
N THR A 40 -7.29 -8.43 -7.87
CA THR A 40 -8.25 -9.52 -8.14
C THR A 40 -9.64 -8.94 -8.32
N GLY A 41 -10.34 -9.40 -9.36
CA GLY A 41 -11.70 -8.94 -9.65
C GLY A 41 -11.73 -7.49 -10.14
N ASN A 42 -12.87 -6.83 -9.96
CA ASN A 42 -13.06 -5.44 -10.35
C ASN A 42 -13.06 -4.53 -9.12
N VAL A 43 -12.51 -3.33 -9.29
CA VAL A 43 -12.56 -2.26 -8.29
C VAL A 43 -13.32 -1.07 -8.90
N PRO A 44 -14.67 -1.07 -8.82
CA PRO A 44 -15.52 -0.11 -9.54
C PRO A 44 -15.15 1.34 -9.32
N LYS A 45 -14.64 1.66 -8.13
CA LYS A 45 -14.26 3.01 -7.75
C LYS A 45 -13.15 2.98 -6.72
N PHE A 46 -11.98 3.49 -7.08
CA PHE A 46 -10.80 3.50 -6.22
C PHE A 46 -10.17 4.89 -6.19
N ALA A 47 -9.70 5.33 -5.03
CA ALA A 47 -9.03 6.60 -4.90
C ALA A 47 -7.63 6.43 -4.35
N PHE A 48 -6.70 7.24 -4.84
CA PHE A 48 -5.32 7.23 -4.38
C PHE A 48 -4.71 8.63 -4.34
N THR A 49 -3.58 8.75 -3.64
CA THR A 49 -2.86 10.01 -3.44
C THR A 49 -1.42 9.86 -3.87
N LEU A 50 -0.97 10.81 -4.70
CA LEU A 50 0.42 11.00 -5.06
C LEU A 50 1.00 12.20 -4.30
N LYS A 51 2.22 12.05 -3.80
CA LYS A 51 3.02 13.12 -3.20
C LYS A 51 4.13 13.52 -4.16
N GLN A 52 4.18 14.80 -4.52
CA GLN A 52 5.28 15.34 -5.29
C GLN A 52 6.50 15.58 -4.39
N GLU A 53 7.66 15.04 -4.75
CA GLU A 53 8.86 15.09 -3.88
C GLU A 53 9.41 16.52 -3.71
N SER A 54 9.29 17.37 -4.72
CA SER A 54 9.94 18.69 -4.71
C SER A 54 9.31 19.69 -3.72
N ASN A 55 8.02 19.57 -3.44
CA ASN A 55 7.28 20.52 -2.60
C ASN A 55 6.31 19.84 -1.62
N ASN A 56 6.34 18.51 -1.52
CA ASN A 56 5.42 17.71 -0.72
C ASN A 56 3.93 17.92 -1.05
N LYS A 57 3.59 18.44 -2.23
CA LYS A 57 2.21 18.67 -2.64
C LYS A 57 1.50 17.34 -2.90
N LEU A 58 0.29 17.22 -2.37
CA LEU A 58 -0.55 16.04 -2.55
C LEU A 58 -1.48 16.24 -3.75
N TYR A 59 -1.64 15.17 -4.54
CA TYR A 59 -2.55 15.08 -5.67
C TYR A 59 -3.42 13.85 -5.50
N HIS A 60 -4.73 14.04 -5.54
CA HIS A 60 -5.72 13.00 -5.30
C HIS A 60 -6.37 12.60 -6.62
N PHE A 61 -6.55 11.31 -6.82
CA PHE A 61 -7.13 10.76 -8.05
C PHE A 61 -8.21 9.76 -7.71
N LEU A 62 -9.23 9.73 -8.56
CA LEU A 62 -10.32 8.77 -8.54
C LEU A 62 -10.30 7.98 -9.83
N VAL A 63 -10.17 6.68 -9.70
CA VAL A 63 -10.41 5.72 -10.76
C VAL A 63 -11.84 5.23 -10.67
N LYS A 64 -12.52 5.18 -11.82
CA LYS A 64 -13.78 4.46 -11.97
C LYS A 64 -13.64 3.45 -13.08
N GLU A 65 -13.78 2.17 -12.74
CA GLU A 65 -13.87 1.10 -13.71
C GLU A 65 -15.29 0.98 -14.25
N SER A 66 -15.40 0.63 -15.52
CA SER A 66 -16.64 0.28 -16.19
C SER A 66 -16.44 -1.04 -16.92
N VAL A 67 -17.30 -2.00 -16.63
CA VAL A 67 -17.27 -3.32 -17.27
C VAL A 67 -18.16 -3.28 -18.50
N LYS A 68 -17.60 -3.61 -19.67
CA LYS A 68 -18.32 -3.73 -20.95
C LYS A 68 -18.10 -5.15 -21.48
N GLY A 69 -18.93 -6.09 -21.04
CA GLY A 69 -18.73 -7.52 -21.35
C GLY A 69 -17.48 -8.05 -20.65
N ASP A 70 -16.55 -8.61 -21.43
CA ASP A 70 -15.27 -9.15 -20.93
C ASP A 70 -14.15 -8.10 -20.81
N LEU A 71 -14.42 -6.86 -21.22
CA LEU A 71 -13.46 -5.76 -21.18
C LEU A 71 -13.73 -4.84 -19.98
N VAL A 72 -12.67 -4.50 -19.25
CA VAL A 72 -12.69 -3.49 -18.20
C VAL A 72 -12.05 -2.22 -18.77
N ASP A 73 -12.82 -1.14 -18.80
CA ASP A 73 -12.40 0.20 -19.19
C ASP A 73 -12.35 1.07 -17.93
N TYR A 74 -11.50 2.09 -17.87
CA TYR A 74 -11.40 2.94 -16.68
C TYR A 74 -11.31 4.42 -17.04
N SER A 75 -11.78 5.25 -16.11
CA SER A 75 -11.61 6.70 -16.18
C SER A 75 -10.87 7.18 -14.94
N LEU A 76 -9.89 8.05 -15.16
CA LEU A 76 -9.08 8.63 -14.10
C LEU A 76 -9.41 10.12 -13.99
N THR A 77 -9.83 10.55 -12.81
CA THR A 77 -10.25 11.94 -12.56
C THR A 77 -9.49 12.49 -11.37
N LYS A 78 -8.88 13.65 -11.55
CA LYS A 78 -8.25 14.39 -10.46
C LYS A 78 -9.30 14.95 -9.51
N LEU A 79 -9.11 14.70 -8.22
CA LEU A 79 -9.97 15.22 -7.16
C LEU A 79 -9.37 16.51 -6.59
N ASN A 80 -10.21 17.53 -6.43
CA ASN A 80 -9.86 18.70 -5.65
C ASN A 80 -10.36 18.48 -4.21
N ILE A 81 -9.44 18.09 -3.32
CA ILE A 81 -9.76 17.79 -1.92
C ILE A 81 -9.05 18.83 -1.05
N ASP A 82 -9.85 19.63 -0.37
CA ASP A 82 -9.37 20.51 0.70
C ASP A 82 -9.26 19.67 1.98
N LEU A 83 -8.12 18.99 2.14
CA LEU A 83 -7.84 18.23 3.35
C LEU A 83 -7.65 19.17 4.54
N ASN A 84 -8.33 18.89 5.65
CA ASN A 84 -8.04 19.54 6.92
C ASN A 84 -6.57 19.27 7.30
N LYS A 85 -5.91 20.27 7.91
CA LYS A 85 -4.53 20.19 8.39
C LYS A 85 -4.29 18.98 9.29
N ASP A 86 -5.28 18.62 10.12
CA ASP A 86 -5.18 17.46 11.01
C ASP A 86 -5.12 16.14 10.23
N ALA A 87 -5.93 16.01 9.18
CA ALA A 87 -5.93 14.81 8.31
C ALA A 87 -4.60 14.69 7.54
N VAL A 88 -4.04 15.81 7.07
CA VAL A 88 -2.71 15.83 6.44
C VAL A 88 -1.62 15.47 7.45
N LYS A 89 -1.72 15.94 8.69
CA LYS A 89 -0.78 15.62 9.77
C LYS A 89 -0.83 14.14 10.12
N GLN A 90 -2.02 13.55 10.24
CA GLN A 90 -2.22 12.12 10.50
C GLN A 90 -1.70 11.25 9.34
N LEU A 91 -1.97 11.64 8.09
CA LEU A 91 -1.42 10.93 6.93
C LEU A 91 0.11 10.94 6.95
N ASN A 92 0.71 12.12 7.17
CA ASN A 92 2.16 12.26 7.21
C ASN A 92 2.79 11.55 8.41
N SER A 93 2.17 11.57 9.59
CA SER A 93 2.70 10.87 10.76
C SER A 93 2.73 9.35 10.53
N LYS A 94 1.67 8.79 9.93
CA LYS A 94 1.65 7.37 9.55
C LYS A 94 2.71 7.05 8.51
N ILE A 95 2.83 7.83 7.43
CA ILE A 95 3.88 7.65 6.41
C ILE A 95 5.28 7.68 7.06
N ASN A 96 5.53 8.64 7.96
CA ASN A 96 6.80 8.78 8.64
C ASN A 96 7.09 7.60 9.58
N LYS A 97 6.09 7.11 10.33
CA LYS A 97 6.19 5.91 11.18
C LYS A 97 6.67 4.73 10.33
N PHE A 98 6.01 4.43 9.22
CA PHE A 98 6.40 3.30 8.36
C PHE A 98 7.76 3.49 7.66
N SER A 99 8.09 4.71 7.22
CA SER A 99 9.39 4.97 6.58
C SER A 99 10.59 4.94 7.55
N SER A 100 10.40 5.35 8.81
CA SER A 100 11.48 5.33 9.83
C SER A 100 11.76 3.92 10.36
N VAL A 101 10.73 3.09 10.38
CA VAL A 101 10.77 1.70 10.87
C VAL A 101 11.57 0.78 9.94
N THR A 102 11.91 1.22 8.71
CA THR A 102 12.85 0.54 7.79
C THR A 102 14.33 0.77 8.16
N GLN A 103 14.66 1.72 9.05
CA GLN A 103 16.03 2.09 9.46
C GLN A 103 16.42 1.66 10.89
N ASN A 104 15.95 0.54 11.43
CA ASN A 104 16.40 0.07 12.75
C ASN A 104 17.53 -0.96 12.66
N GLY A 105 18.73 -0.45 12.33
CA GLY A 105 20.04 -1.10 12.54
C GLY A 105 20.84 -0.46 13.69
N GLY A 106 20.20 0.33 14.55
CA GLY A 106 20.82 1.02 15.68
C GLY A 106 20.24 0.57 17.01
N LYS A 107 21.12 0.12 17.91
CA LYS A 107 20.83 -0.26 19.30
C LYS A 107 20.18 0.93 20.04
N LYS A 108 18.87 0.92 20.28
CA LYS A 108 18.23 1.88 21.19
C LYS A 108 18.69 1.57 22.62
N SER A 109 19.41 2.49 23.26
CA SER A 109 19.59 2.48 24.71
C SER A 109 18.26 2.85 25.35
N GLN A 110 17.71 1.98 26.19
CA GLN A 110 16.63 2.35 27.09
C GLN A 110 17.14 3.49 27.99
N LYS A 111 16.49 4.64 27.90
CA LYS A 111 16.42 5.57 29.02
C LYS A 111 15.11 5.26 29.71
N GLU A 112 15.20 4.95 31.00
CA GLU A 112 14.07 4.89 31.92
C GLU A 112 13.51 6.32 32.00
N GLU A 113 12.27 6.52 31.58
CA GLU A 113 11.51 7.74 31.82
C GLU A 113 10.49 7.43 32.92
N GLU A 114 10.52 8.26 33.96
CA GLU A 114 9.65 8.21 35.14
C GLU A 114 8.19 8.42 34.73
N GLU A 115 7.31 7.68 35.40
CA GLU A 115 5.87 7.62 35.17
C GLU A 115 5.19 8.97 35.47
N ASP A 116 4.62 9.61 34.44
CA ASP A 116 3.52 10.57 34.61
C ASP A 116 2.26 9.92 34.01
N ASP A 117 1.31 9.61 34.90
CA ASP A 117 -0.01 9.06 34.62
C ASP A 117 -0.83 10.04 33.78
N ASP A 118 -0.97 9.76 32.47
CA ASP A 118 -2.08 10.26 31.67
C ASP A 118 -2.70 9.09 30.88
N ASP A 119 -3.94 8.78 31.26
CA ASP A 119 -4.82 7.75 30.74
C ASP A 119 -5.18 8.03 29.27
N ASP A 120 -4.49 7.39 28.31
CA ASP A 120 -4.88 7.44 26.90
C ASP A 120 -4.60 6.12 26.15
N SER A 121 -5.63 5.25 26.12
CA SER A 121 -5.92 4.24 25.09
C SER A 121 -4.74 3.51 24.39
N SER A 122 -3.86 2.83 25.13
CA SER A 122 -2.66 2.15 24.59
C SER A 122 -2.91 0.78 23.91
N SER A 123 -4.15 0.39 23.65
CA SER A 123 -4.43 -0.99 23.18
C SER A 123 -4.15 -1.24 21.68
N ASP A 124 -4.07 -0.20 20.85
CA ASP A 124 -3.85 -0.33 19.40
C ASP A 124 -2.35 -0.37 19.03
N ASP A 125 -1.51 0.37 19.76
CA ASP A 125 -0.07 0.43 19.48
C ASP A 125 0.65 -0.89 19.77
N GLU A 126 0.21 -1.65 20.78
CA GLU A 126 0.78 -2.96 21.10
C GLU A 126 0.48 -4.03 20.04
N LEU A 127 -0.75 -4.02 19.49
CA LEU A 127 -1.15 -4.94 18.42
C LEU A 127 -0.41 -4.62 17.12
N GLU A 128 -0.23 -3.33 16.82
CA GLU A 128 0.52 -2.87 15.65
C GLU A 128 2.02 -3.23 15.76
N GLU A 129 2.64 -3.01 16.93
CA GLU A 129 4.03 -3.39 17.17
C GLU A 129 4.24 -4.92 17.11
N LEU A 130 3.28 -5.70 17.61
CA LEU A 130 3.28 -7.16 17.51
C LEU A 130 3.15 -7.62 16.06
N TYR A 131 2.23 -7.02 15.29
CA TYR A 131 2.05 -7.32 13.87
C TYR A 131 3.33 -7.01 13.07
N GLU A 132 3.95 -5.86 13.30
CA GLU A 132 5.23 -5.50 12.68
C GLU A 132 6.35 -6.48 13.01
N LYS A 133 6.49 -6.88 14.28
CA LYS A 133 7.50 -7.86 14.73
C LYS A 133 7.29 -9.24 14.11
N VAL A 134 6.03 -9.68 13.98
CA VAL A 134 5.68 -10.99 13.42
C VAL A 134 5.82 -11.00 11.89
N MET A 135 5.32 -9.98 11.21
CA MET A 135 5.42 -9.86 9.75
C MET A 135 6.87 -9.74 9.28
N LYS A 136 7.66 -8.86 9.91
CA LYS A 136 9.06 -8.66 9.54
C LYS A 136 9.93 -9.88 9.78
N LYS A 137 9.60 -10.74 10.76
CA LYS A 137 10.35 -11.98 10.98
C LYS A 137 9.95 -13.08 10.00
N ARG A 138 8.66 -13.20 9.69
CA ARG A 138 8.14 -14.29 8.84
C ARG A 138 8.38 -14.04 7.36
N TYR A 139 8.35 -12.80 6.91
CA TYR A 139 8.36 -12.46 5.49
C TYR A 139 9.61 -11.71 5.01
N LYS A 140 10.58 -11.39 5.88
CA LYS A 140 11.86 -10.75 5.49
C LYS A 140 12.61 -11.45 4.36
N HIS A 141 12.34 -12.74 4.18
CA HIS A 141 13.03 -13.61 3.22
C HIS A 141 12.16 -13.94 2.00
N GLN A 142 10.92 -13.44 1.94
CA GLN A 142 10.03 -13.65 0.80
C GLN A 142 10.00 -12.38 -0.05
N THR A 143 10.48 -12.48 -1.29
CA THR A 143 10.32 -11.41 -2.29
C THR A 143 8.87 -11.43 -2.77
N GLN A 144 8.05 -10.53 -2.23
CA GLN A 144 6.67 -10.34 -2.67
C GLN A 144 6.51 -8.89 -3.17
N PRO A 145 5.84 -8.67 -4.32
CA PRO A 145 5.55 -7.32 -4.80
C PRO A 145 4.81 -6.50 -3.74
N ILE A 146 3.80 -7.09 -3.11
CA ILE A 146 3.02 -6.46 -2.04
C ILE A 146 3.14 -7.33 -0.80
N LEU A 147 3.96 -6.90 0.15
CA LEU A 147 4.16 -7.57 1.43
C LEU A 147 3.20 -7.04 2.50
N TYR A 148 3.03 -5.72 2.54
CA TYR A 148 2.13 -5.04 3.46
C TYR A 148 1.55 -3.82 2.76
N TRP A 149 0.34 -3.43 3.16
CA TRP A 149 -0.27 -2.20 2.68
C TRP A 149 -1.22 -1.64 3.73
N TRP A 150 -1.39 -0.32 3.71
CA TRP A 150 -2.45 0.35 4.44
C TRP A 150 -3.11 1.40 3.55
N TYR A 151 -4.40 1.61 3.78
CA TYR A 151 -5.21 2.50 3.00
C TYR A 151 -6.16 3.29 3.89
N THR A 152 -6.23 4.61 3.67
CA THR A 152 -7.12 5.50 4.42
C THR A 152 -8.21 6.03 3.49
N PRO A 153 -9.32 5.28 3.32
CA PRO A 153 -10.41 5.67 2.43
C PRO A 153 -11.19 6.89 2.92
N SER A 154 -11.17 7.17 4.23
CA SER A 154 -11.88 8.30 4.85
C SER A 154 -11.43 9.66 4.31
N LEU A 155 -10.22 9.76 3.74
CA LEU A 155 -9.73 10.96 3.05
C LEU A 155 -10.62 11.37 1.87
N TYR A 156 -11.37 10.44 1.29
CA TYR A 156 -12.17 10.66 0.09
C TYR A 156 -13.69 10.65 0.35
N GLN A 157 -14.10 10.32 1.58
CA GLN A 157 -15.50 10.01 1.88
C GLN A 157 -16.45 11.19 1.59
N TYR A 158 -16.04 12.42 1.96
CA TYR A 158 -16.87 13.60 1.76
C TYR A 158 -16.97 14.06 0.29
N THR A 159 -15.95 13.78 -0.53
CA THR A 159 -15.89 14.24 -1.93
C THR A 159 -16.48 13.21 -2.88
N VAL A 160 -16.34 11.93 -2.57
CA VAL A 160 -16.63 10.82 -3.50
C VAL A 160 -17.81 9.95 -3.01
N GLY A 161 -18.20 10.08 -1.74
CA GLY A 161 -19.28 9.34 -1.07
C GLY A 161 -18.87 7.93 -0.63
N SER A 162 -18.32 7.15 -1.57
CA SER A 162 -17.84 5.79 -1.33
C SER A 162 -16.62 5.48 -2.18
N VAL A 163 -15.76 4.59 -1.69
CA VAL A 163 -14.62 4.01 -2.42
C VAL A 163 -14.55 2.52 -2.08
N PHE A 164 -14.05 1.72 -3.01
CA PHE A 164 -13.82 0.29 -2.81
C PHE A 164 -12.38 0.06 -2.38
N CYS A 165 -12.20 -0.90 -1.47
CA CYS A 165 -10.89 -1.35 -1.03
C CYS A 165 -10.38 -2.38 -2.04
N PRO A 166 -9.23 -2.18 -2.69
CA PRO A 166 -8.70 -3.16 -3.62
C PRO A 166 -8.36 -4.47 -2.90
N THR A 167 -8.57 -5.59 -3.58
CA THR A 167 -8.11 -6.91 -3.12
C THR A 167 -6.97 -7.35 -4.01
N PHE A 168 -5.79 -7.55 -3.44
CA PHE A 168 -4.59 -7.94 -4.20
C PHE A 168 -4.52 -9.44 -4.43
N VAL A 169 -4.01 -9.85 -5.59
CA VAL A 169 -3.58 -11.22 -5.85
C VAL A 169 -2.35 -11.47 -5.00
N VAL A 170 -2.49 -12.20 -3.88
CA VAL A 170 -1.31 -12.71 -3.17
C VAL A 170 -0.65 -13.73 -4.10
N PRO A 171 0.68 -13.68 -4.33
CA PRO A 171 1.33 -14.73 -5.09
C PRO A 171 1.06 -16.08 -4.41
N LEU A 172 0.38 -16.98 -5.12
CA LEU A 172 0.27 -18.38 -4.73
C LEU A 172 1.68 -18.96 -4.79
N THR A 173 2.24 -19.36 -3.65
CA THR A 173 3.52 -20.07 -3.55
C THR A 173 3.31 -21.54 -3.17
N PRO A 174 2.59 -22.35 -3.99
CA PRO A 174 2.39 -23.74 -3.65
C PRO A 174 3.73 -24.47 -3.72
N TYR A 175 4.09 -25.15 -2.63
CA TYR A 175 5.11 -26.18 -2.67
C TYR A 175 4.48 -27.43 -3.30
N VAL A 176 4.91 -27.78 -4.51
CA VAL A 176 4.34 -28.89 -5.28
C VAL A 176 5.25 -30.11 -5.16
N GLU A 177 4.78 -31.13 -4.46
CA GLU A 177 5.40 -32.46 -4.45
C GLU A 177 4.92 -33.25 -5.67
N ILE A 178 5.83 -33.60 -6.57
CA ILE A 178 5.54 -34.46 -7.72
C ILE A 178 5.96 -35.88 -7.35
N TYR A 179 4.98 -36.79 -7.20
CA TYR A 179 5.24 -38.22 -7.07
C TYR A 179 5.44 -38.83 -8.47
N PRO A 180 6.64 -39.30 -8.84
CA PRO A 180 6.76 -40.17 -10.00
C PRO A 180 6.11 -41.52 -9.66
N LEU A 181 5.11 -41.93 -10.46
CA LEU A 181 4.64 -43.31 -10.42
C LEU A 181 5.83 -44.24 -10.71
N SER A 182 5.95 -45.24 -9.82
CA SER A 182 6.90 -46.36 -9.79
C SER A 182 7.46 -46.81 -11.15
N THR A 183 8.70 -47.30 -11.13
CA THR A 183 9.55 -47.81 -12.22
C THR A 183 8.94 -48.88 -13.15
N ALA A 184 7.65 -49.18 -13.05
CA ALA A 184 6.92 -50.10 -13.92
C ALA A 184 6.85 -49.68 -15.41
N PHE A 185 7.32 -48.48 -15.77
CA PHE A 185 7.43 -48.01 -17.16
C PHE A 185 8.84 -48.10 -17.76
N TRP A 186 9.84 -48.48 -16.97
CA TRP A 186 11.18 -48.81 -17.48
C TRP A 186 11.32 -50.33 -17.51
N GLY A 187 10.66 -50.94 -18.48
CA GLY A 187 10.81 -52.35 -18.78
C GLY A 187 12.24 -52.65 -19.23
N ASN A 188 12.86 -53.60 -18.53
CA ASN A 188 13.49 -54.80 -19.10
C ASN A 188 13.67 -55.84 -18.01
#